data_AF-A0A1H8F432-F1
#
_entry.id   AF-A0A1H8F432-F1
#
_cell.length_a   1.000
_cell.length_b   1.000
_cell.length_c   1.000
_cell.angle_alpha   90.00
_cell.angle_beta   90.00
_cell.angle_gamma   90.00
#
_symmetry.space_group_name_H-M   'P 1'
#
loop_
_entity.id
_entity.type
_entity.pdbx_description
1 polymer ?
#
loop_
_entity_poly.entity_id
_entity_poly.type
_entity_poly.pdbx_seq_one_letter_code
_entity_poly.pdbx_strand_id
1 'polypeptide(L)'
;MNGKFFYMILVALTCLACSHEQREANFGTEEECRYDIMQLDGDWEGIIAEAEKTPVKSLACRKVFRLAQFRLKQIDQNAVLECLTNTKEALTSVMGAMMMSDVYMQLGFAALAQRAAFEAMVMANNDKMKRRALQRLTETAIITRQYDVARKYIAILEENGVNRQWLKTMKPMVEHPETILQNPTFKSLQEQYEKGEDQFFM
;
A
#
# COMPACT_ATOMS: atom_id res chain seq x y z
N MET A 1 44.02 -15.39 30.20
CA MET A 1 43.08 -15.50 29.06
C MET A 1 42.56 -14.12 28.74
N ASN A 2 42.81 -13.63 27.53
CA ASN A 2 42.78 -12.22 27.17
C ASN A 2 41.35 -11.70 26.91
N GLY A 3 40.94 -10.62 27.57
CA GLY A 3 39.61 -9.98 27.45
C GLY A 3 39.21 -9.56 26.03
N LYS A 4 40.16 -9.48 25.09
CA LYS A 4 39.87 -9.27 23.66
C LYS A 4 39.11 -10.43 23.01
N PHE A 5 39.29 -11.66 23.50
CA PHE A 5 38.60 -12.84 22.98
C PHE A 5 37.12 -12.86 23.41
N PHE A 6 36.85 -12.42 24.65
CA PHE A 6 35.50 -12.33 25.19
C PHE A 6 34.68 -11.23 24.49
N TYR A 7 35.30 -10.08 24.21
CA TYR A 7 34.66 -8.99 23.46
C TYR A 7 34.31 -9.39 22.02
N MET A 8 35.18 -10.16 21.36
CA MET A 8 34.93 -10.64 19.99
C MET A 8 33.76 -11.65 19.95
N ILE A 9 33.65 -12.53 20.95
CA ILE A 9 32.53 -13.46 21.07
C ILE A 9 31.23 -12.72 21.38
N LEU A 10 31.25 -11.70 22.23
CA LEU A 10 30.08 -10.90 22.55
C LEU A 10 29.57 -10.13 21.31
N VAL A 11 30.49 -9.53 20.54
CA VAL A 11 30.15 -8.82 19.29
C VAL A 11 29.61 -9.80 18.24
N ALA A 12 30.24 -10.98 18.09
CA ALA A 12 29.77 -12.02 17.18
C ALA A 12 28.37 -12.55 17.57
N LEU A 13 28.10 -12.73 18.87
CA LEU A 13 26.78 -13.13 19.38
C LEU A 13 25.73 -12.03 19.18
N THR A 14 26.08 -10.75 19.32
CA THR A 14 25.16 -9.64 19.01
C THR A 14 24.89 -9.51 17.50
N CYS A 15 25.89 -9.75 16.64
CA CYS A 15 25.69 -9.79 15.19
C CYS A 15 24.86 -11.00 14.76
N LEU A 16 25.08 -12.17 15.39
CA LEU A 16 24.28 -13.37 15.16
C LEU A 16 22.85 -13.20 15.67
N ALA A 17 22.64 -12.59 16.85
CA ALA A 17 21.32 -12.25 17.36
C ALA A 17 20.60 -11.23 16.47
N CYS A 18 21.32 -10.21 15.97
CA CYS A 18 20.78 -9.24 15.01
C CYS A 18 20.46 -9.87 13.65
N SER A 19 21.15 -10.95 13.26
CA SER A 19 20.83 -11.72 12.05
C SER A 19 19.70 -12.74 12.27
N HIS A 20 19.48 -13.18 13.51
CA HIS A 20 18.46 -14.16 13.88
C HIS A 20 17.12 -13.49 14.26
N GLU A 21 17.13 -12.18 14.50
CA GLU A 21 15.95 -11.33 14.72
C GLU A 21 15.58 -10.50 13.47
N GLN A 22 16.02 -10.94 12.28
CA GLN A 22 15.22 -10.68 11.10
C GLN A 22 14.03 -11.64 11.16
N ARG A 23 12.94 -11.22 11.82
CA ARG A 23 11.62 -11.82 11.56
C ARG A 23 11.51 -11.92 10.04
N GLU A 24 11.39 -13.15 9.51
CA GLU A 24 11.00 -13.29 8.11
C GLU A 24 9.78 -12.40 7.92
N ALA A 25 9.93 -11.38 7.07
CA ALA A 25 8.85 -10.46 6.79
C ALA A 25 7.64 -11.31 6.39
N ASN A 26 6.53 -11.20 7.14
CA ASN A 26 5.31 -11.92 6.79
C ASN A 26 4.83 -11.37 5.44
N PHE A 27 5.24 -12.01 4.35
CA PHE A 27 4.98 -11.51 3.01
C PHE A 27 3.48 -11.53 2.71
N GLY A 28 2.79 -12.59 3.13
CA GLY A 28 1.37 -12.80 2.93
C GLY A 28 1.07 -14.23 2.51
N THR A 29 -0.21 -14.59 2.55
CA THR A 29 -0.67 -15.93 2.16
C THR A 29 -0.85 -16.06 0.65
N GLU A 30 -1.01 -17.29 0.15
CA GLU A 30 -1.38 -17.52 -1.25
C GLU A 30 -2.72 -16.88 -1.62
N GLU A 31 -3.69 -16.90 -0.70
CA GLU A 31 -4.98 -16.23 -0.86
C GLU A 31 -4.78 -14.71 -1.04
N GLU A 32 -3.94 -14.08 -0.23
CA GLU A 32 -3.63 -12.65 -0.35
C GLU A 32 -2.95 -12.34 -1.69
N CYS A 33 -1.98 -13.14 -2.10
CA CYS A 33 -1.31 -12.96 -3.40
C CYS A 33 -2.29 -13.07 -4.57
N ARG A 34 -3.24 -14.01 -4.51
CA ARG A 34 -4.24 -14.23 -5.56
C ARG A 34 -5.22 -13.06 -5.66
N TYR A 35 -5.76 -12.62 -4.53
CA TYR A 35 -6.67 -11.47 -4.48
C TYR A 35 -5.97 -10.16 -4.87
N ASP A 36 -4.70 -9.98 -4.50
CA ASP A 36 -3.90 -8.82 -4.91
C ASP A 36 -3.76 -8.74 -6.44
N ILE A 37 -3.48 -9.86 -7.10
CA ILE A 37 -3.41 -9.92 -8.57
C ILE A 37 -4.75 -9.54 -9.19
N MET A 38 -5.85 -10.17 -8.75
CA MET A 38 -7.18 -9.86 -9.28
C MET A 38 -7.57 -8.39 -9.05
N GLN A 39 -7.24 -7.83 -7.88
CA GLN A 39 -7.49 -6.43 -7.55
C GLN A 39 -6.70 -5.48 -8.47
N LEU A 40 -5.43 -5.78 -8.74
CA LEU A 40 -4.58 -4.99 -9.63
C LEU A 40 -5.05 -5.03 -11.09
N ASP A 41 -5.56 -6.19 -11.54
CA ASP A 41 -6.12 -6.36 -12.88
C ASP A 41 -7.53 -5.76 -13.01
N GLY A 42 -8.17 -5.42 -11.89
CA GLY A 42 -9.54 -4.92 -11.85
C GLY A 42 -10.59 -6.00 -12.15
N ASP A 43 -10.26 -7.26 -11.93
CA ASP A 43 -11.14 -8.42 -12.12
C ASP A 43 -12.13 -8.57 -10.96
N TRP A 44 -13.09 -7.65 -10.88
CA TRP A 44 -14.07 -7.61 -9.80
C TRP A 44 -15.00 -8.82 -9.82
N GLU A 45 -15.45 -9.24 -11.00
CA GLU A 45 -16.27 -10.43 -11.19
C GLU A 45 -15.53 -11.70 -10.75
N GLY A 46 -14.24 -11.83 -11.08
CA GLY A 46 -13.40 -12.94 -10.62
C GLY A 46 -13.25 -12.99 -9.11
N ILE A 47 -13.10 -11.84 -8.45
CA ILE A 47 -13.06 -11.74 -6.98
C ILE A 47 -14.36 -12.25 -6.34
N ILE A 48 -15.52 -11.90 -6.91
CA ILE A 48 -16.82 -12.39 -6.41
C ILE A 48 -16.91 -13.91 -6.60
N ALA A 49 -16.61 -14.40 -7.81
CA ALA A 49 -16.68 -15.82 -8.13
C ALA A 49 -15.74 -16.67 -7.28
N GLU A 50 -14.56 -16.16 -6.93
CA GLU A 50 -13.61 -16.85 -6.03
C GLU A 50 -14.16 -16.95 -4.61
N ALA A 51 -14.72 -15.85 -4.09
CA ALA A 51 -15.30 -15.80 -2.74
C ALA A 51 -16.53 -16.72 -2.57
N GLU A 52 -17.28 -16.96 -3.65
CA GLU A 52 -18.41 -17.91 -3.66
C GLU A 52 -17.96 -19.37 -3.63
N LYS A 53 -16.79 -19.68 -4.21
CA LYS A 53 -16.24 -21.05 -4.23
C LYS A 53 -15.57 -21.42 -2.91
N THR A 54 -14.83 -20.49 -2.32
CA THR A 54 -14.03 -20.74 -1.11
C THR A 54 -14.24 -19.62 -0.09
N PRO A 55 -14.52 -19.95 1.19
CA PRO A 55 -14.65 -18.93 2.23
C PRO A 55 -13.38 -18.07 2.36
N VAL A 56 -13.55 -16.75 2.31
CA VAL A 56 -12.45 -15.78 2.36
C VAL A 56 -11.91 -15.63 3.79
N LYS A 57 -10.66 -16.06 4.01
CA LYS A 57 -10.03 -16.18 5.34
C LYS A 57 -9.27 -14.92 5.76
N SER A 58 -8.46 -14.34 4.87
CA SER A 58 -7.75 -13.10 5.17
C SER A 58 -8.73 -11.93 5.32
N LEU A 59 -8.49 -11.09 6.33
CA LEU A 59 -9.28 -9.87 6.51
C LEU A 59 -9.08 -8.90 5.35
N ALA A 60 -7.85 -8.78 4.83
CA ALA A 60 -7.55 -7.94 3.66
C ALA A 60 -8.32 -8.43 2.42
N CYS A 61 -8.32 -9.75 2.14
CA CYS A 61 -9.09 -10.32 1.04
C CYS A 61 -10.60 -10.06 1.20
N ARG A 62 -11.14 -10.12 2.42
CA ARG A 62 -12.54 -9.74 2.68
C ARG A 62 -12.82 -8.28 2.35
N LYS A 63 -11.90 -7.36 2.66
CA LYS A 63 -12.06 -5.93 2.30
C LYS A 63 -12.02 -5.74 0.78
N VAL A 64 -11.12 -6.43 0.08
CA VAL A 64 -11.07 -6.42 -1.39
C VAL A 64 -12.34 -7.00 -2.01
N PHE A 65 -12.88 -8.08 -1.46
CA PHE A 65 -14.18 -8.63 -1.87
C PHE A 65 -15.30 -7.60 -1.71
N ARG A 66 -15.37 -6.88 -0.58
CA ARG A 66 -16.36 -5.81 -0.38
C ARG A 66 -16.18 -4.67 -1.36
N LEU A 67 -14.93 -4.28 -1.66
CA LEU A 67 -14.65 -3.30 -2.69
C LEU A 67 -15.14 -3.77 -4.06
N ALA A 68 -14.94 -5.04 -4.42
CA ALA A 68 -15.46 -5.62 -5.67
C ALA A 68 -16.99 -5.53 -5.75
N GLN A 69 -17.70 -5.87 -4.67
CA GLN A 69 -19.17 -5.71 -4.61
C GLN A 69 -19.60 -4.26 -4.84
N PHE A 70 -18.87 -3.29 -4.26
CA PHE A 70 -19.13 -1.87 -4.46
C PHE A 70 -18.87 -1.43 -5.91
N ARG A 71 -17.76 -1.89 -6.51
CA ARG A 71 -17.44 -1.61 -7.93
C ARG A 71 -18.49 -2.15 -8.89
N LEU A 72 -19.06 -3.31 -8.57
CA LEU A 72 -20.16 -3.93 -9.30
C LEU A 72 -21.54 -3.39 -8.92
N LYS A 73 -21.63 -2.36 -8.08
CA LYS A 73 -22.88 -1.73 -7.62
C LYS A 73 -23.83 -2.69 -6.91
N GLN A 74 -23.31 -3.77 -6.34
CA GLN A 74 -24.08 -4.73 -5.54
C GLN A 74 -24.33 -4.23 -4.12
N ILE A 75 -23.47 -3.34 -3.63
CA ILE A 75 -23.61 -2.63 -2.36
C ILE A 75 -23.40 -1.13 -2.57
N ASP A 76 -23.90 -0.32 -1.65
CA ASP A 76 -23.71 1.12 -1.67
C ASP A 76 -22.41 1.56 -0.97
N GLN A 77 -22.15 2.88 -1.01
CA GLN A 77 -20.95 3.46 -0.42
C GLN A 77 -20.92 3.28 1.11
N ASN A 78 -22.05 3.41 1.81
CA ASN A 78 -22.08 3.27 3.26
C ASN A 78 -21.71 1.85 3.68
N ALA A 79 -22.23 0.84 2.98
CA ALA A 79 -21.96 -0.56 3.25
C ALA A 79 -20.46 -0.92 3.09
N VAL A 80 -19.77 -0.36 2.08
CA VAL A 80 -18.32 -0.58 1.94
C VAL A 80 -17.52 0.19 3.00
N LEU A 81 -17.97 1.38 3.41
CA LEU A 81 -17.32 2.17 4.45
C LEU A 81 -17.41 1.55 5.84
N GLU A 82 -18.56 0.96 6.21
CA GLU A 82 -18.70 0.17 7.45
C GLU A 82 -17.69 -0.97 7.50
N CYS A 83 -17.39 -1.55 6.34
CA CYS A 83 -16.38 -2.58 6.21
C CYS A 83 -14.96 -2.04 6.33
N LEU A 84 -14.69 -0.73 6.37
CA LEU A 84 -13.36 -0.20 6.64
C LEU A 84 -13.03 -0.10 8.14
N THR A 85 -13.93 -0.53 9.03
CA THR A 85 -13.62 -0.67 10.46
C THR A 85 -12.50 -1.70 10.71
N ASN A 86 -11.76 -1.51 11.81
CA ASN A 86 -10.63 -2.35 12.26
C ASN A 86 -9.48 -2.46 11.24
N THR A 87 -9.10 -1.33 10.65
CA THR A 87 -8.06 -1.20 9.60
C THR A 87 -6.73 -1.88 9.94
N LYS A 88 -6.25 -1.72 11.18
CA LYS A 88 -4.95 -2.27 11.63
C LYS A 88 -4.88 -3.79 11.60
N GLU A 89 -5.99 -4.48 11.83
CA GLU A 89 -6.05 -5.94 11.85
C GLU A 89 -5.87 -6.55 10.46
N ALA A 90 -6.05 -5.77 9.39
CA ALA A 90 -5.83 -6.20 8.01
C ALA A 90 -4.38 -5.97 7.53
N LEU A 91 -3.55 -5.27 8.31
CA LEU A 91 -2.17 -4.91 7.96
C LEU A 91 -1.15 -5.91 8.57
N THR A 92 -1.47 -7.20 8.56
CA THR A 92 -0.66 -8.24 9.22
C THR A 92 0.45 -8.82 8.35
N SER A 93 0.44 -8.52 7.05
CA SER A 93 1.42 -8.97 6.06
C SER A 93 1.74 -7.85 5.07
N VAL A 94 2.87 -7.98 4.36
CA VAL A 94 3.25 -7.04 3.27
C VAL A 94 2.14 -6.95 2.24
N MET A 95 1.57 -8.11 1.85
CA MET A 95 0.51 -8.19 0.87
C MET A 95 -0.78 -7.57 1.37
N GLY A 96 -1.22 -7.95 2.58
CA GLY A 96 -2.43 -7.37 3.20
C GLY A 96 -2.33 -5.86 3.33
N ALA A 97 -1.17 -5.34 3.74
CA ALA A 97 -0.94 -3.90 3.83
C ALA A 97 -0.99 -3.19 2.47
N MET A 98 -0.39 -3.77 1.42
CA MET A 98 -0.49 -3.20 0.05
C MET A 98 -1.92 -3.24 -0.50
N MET A 99 -2.62 -4.37 -0.34
CA MET A 99 -4.02 -4.52 -0.77
C MET A 99 -4.91 -3.49 -0.07
N MET A 100 -4.74 -3.30 1.24
CA MET A 100 -5.49 -2.30 1.99
C MET A 100 -5.17 -0.87 1.53
N SER A 101 -3.90 -0.59 1.26
CA SER A 101 -3.49 0.67 0.63
C SER A 101 -4.26 0.93 -0.67
N ASP A 102 -4.43 -0.09 -1.52
CA ASP A 102 -5.22 -0.01 -2.75
C ASP A 102 -6.71 0.16 -2.49
N VAL A 103 -7.27 -0.53 -1.50
CA VAL A 103 -8.67 -0.35 -1.08
C VAL A 103 -8.93 1.10 -0.66
N TYR A 104 -8.07 1.66 0.19
CA TYR A 104 -8.22 3.03 0.67
C TYR A 104 -8.11 4.05 -0.45
N MET A 105 -7.09 3.91 -1.30
CA MET A 105 -6.89 4.82 -2.44
C MET A 105 -8.10 4.80 -3.38
N GLN A 106 -8.66 3.63 -3.63
CA GLN A 106 -9.84 3.44 -4.47
C GLN A 106 -11.13 4.03 -3.90
N LEU A 107 -11.19 4.23 -2.58
CA LEU A 107 -12.32 4.81 -1.88
C LEU A 107 -12.12 6.29 -1.52
N GLY A 108 -10.97 6.88 -1.90
CA GLY A 108 -10.68 8.30 -1.64
C GLY A 108 -9.92 8.60 -0.34
N PHE A 109 -9.50 7.56 0.39
CA PHE A 109 -8.81 7.71 1.68
C PHE A 109 -7.29 7.74 1.52
N ALA A 110 -6.77 8.88 1.05
CA ALA A 110 -5.34 9.04 0.73
C ALA A 110 -4.42 8.88 1.95
N ALA A 111 -4.83 9.35 3.13
CA ALA A 111 -4.08 9.26 4.37
C ALA A 111 -4.01 7.82 4.88
N LEU A 112 -5.12 7.08 4.85
CA LEU A 112 -5.13 5.66 5.19
C LEU A 112 -4.32 4.84 4.16
N ALA A 113 -4.42 5.18 2.88
CA ALA A 113 -3.61 4.56 1.82
C ALA A 113 -2.11 4.79 2.08
N GLN A 114 -1.72 6.01 2.43
CA GLN A 114 -0.33 6.36 2.75
C GLN A 114 0.17 5.57 3.96
N ARG A 115 -0.63 5.48 5.03
CA ARG A 115 -0.29 4.69 6.22
C ARG A 115 -0.07 3.23 5.87
N ALA A 116 -1.02 2.60 5.18
CA ALA A 116 -0.92 1.19 4.81
C ALA A 116 0.27 0.91 3.87
N ALA A 117 0.56 1.81 2.93
CA ALA A 117 1.74 1.71 2.06
C ALA A 117 3.05 1.85 2.86
N PHE A 118 3.10 2.73 3.86
CA PHE A 118 4.27 2.85 4.73
C PHE A 118 4.51 1.57 5.53
N GLU A 119 3.47 0.99 6.14
CA GLU A 119 3.56 -0.30 6.86
C GLU A 119 4.08 -1.40 5.93
N ALA A 120 3.53 -1.51 4.71
CA ALA A 120 4.00 -2.47 3.71
C ALA A 120 5.48 -2.25 3.33
N MET A 121 5.92 -1.00 3.18
CA MET A 121 7.30 -0.65 2.86
C MET A 121 8.28 -1.05 3.96
N VAL A 122 7.91 -0.83 5.22
CA VAL A 122 8.71 -1.21 6.41
C VAL A 122 8.79 -2.72 6.55
N MET A 123 7.69 -3.43 6.29
CA MET A 123 7.66 -4.89 6.36
C MET A 123 8.38 -5.55 5.18
N ALA A 124 8.39 -4.96 3.99
CA ALA A 124 8.89 -5.62 2.79
C ALA A 124 10.42 -5.86 2.85
N ASN A 125 10.84 -7.10 2.59
CA ASN A 125 12.26 -7.45 2.43
C ASN A 125 12.74 -7.46 0.97
N ASN A 126 11.83 -7.32 -0.01
CA ASN A 126 12.16 -7.33 -1.44
C ASN A 126 11.90 -5.97 -2.11
N ASP A 127 12.72 -5.66 -3.11
CA ASP A 127 12.66 -4.35 -3.78
C ASP A 127 11.39 -4.16 -4.61
N LYS A 128 10.77 -5.24 -5.10
CA LYS A 128 9.53 -5.14 -5.88
C LYS A 128 8.41 -4.52 -5.05
N MET A 129 8.21 -5.03 -3.83
CA MET A 129 7.18 -4.49 -2.93
C MET A 129 7.56 -3.12 -2.38
N LYS A 130 8.84 -2.89 -2.04
CA LYS A 130 9.30 -1.54 -1.64
C LYS A 130 9.05 -0.50 -2.72
N ARG A 131 9.31 -0.83 -4.00
CA ARG A 131 9.00 0.06 -5.12
C ARG A 131 7.51 0.32 -5.26
N ARG A 132 6.66 -0.71 -5.21
CA ARG A 132 5.19 -0.54 -5.28
C ARG A 132 4.67 0.35 -4.14
N ALA A 133 5.15 0.11 -2.92
CA ALA A 133 4.80 0.94 -1.77
C ALA A 133 5.26 2.40 -1.97
N LEU A 134 6.48 2.62 -2.45
CA LEU A 134 7.01 3.95 -2.72
C LEU A 134 6.28 4.67 -3.86
N GLN A 135 5.81 3.94 -4.88
CA GLN A 135 4.91 4.48 -5.90
C GLN A 135 3.65 5.03 -5.24
N ARG A 136 2.96 4.24 -4.39
CA ARG A 136 1.77 4.71 -3.69
C ARG A 136 2.07 5.89 -2.76
N LEU A 137 3.17 5.87 -2.01
CA LEU A 137 3.58 7.01 -1.17
C LEU A 137 3.81 8.28 -1.99
N THR A 138 4.27 8.15 -3.23
CA THR A 138 4.38 9.27 -4.17
C THR A 138 2.99 9.78 -4.59
N GLU A 139 2.08 8.87 -4.94
CA GLU A 139 0.72 9.21 -5.34
C GLU A 139 -0.03 9.94 -4.22
N THR A 140 0.06 9.46 -2.98
CA THR A 140 -0.56 10.10 -1.82
C THR A 140 0.10 11.43 -1.47
N ALA A 141 1.42 11.57 -1.65
CA ALA A 141 2.10 12.85 -1.48
C ALA A 141 1.62 13.90 -2.50
N ILE A 142 1.38 13.51 -3.76
CA ILE A 142 0.79 14.39 -4.79
C ILE A 142 -0.63 14.82 -4.37
N ILE A 143 -1.49 13.87 -4.00
CA ILE A 143 -2.87 14.13 -3.60
C ILE A 143 -2.94 15.10 -2.41
N THR A 144 -2.09 14.87 -1.40
CA THR A 144 -2.02 15.69 -0.18
C THR A 144 -1.20 16.98 -0.34
N ARG A 145 -0.80 17.35 -1.56
CA ARG A 145 -0.02 18.55 -1.92
C ARG A 145 1.39 18.61 -1.31
N GLN A 146 1.96 17.48 -0.91
CA GLN A 146 3.33 17.33 -0.42
C GLN A 146 4.33 17.12 -1.57
N TYR A 147 4.37 18.06 -2.51
CA TYR A 147 5.12 17.91 -3.77
C TYR A 147 6.63 17.74 -3.58
N ASP A 148 7.22 18.36 -2.54
CA ASP A 148 8.65 18.20 -2.23
C ASP A 148 9.00 16.77 -1.81
N VAL A 149 8.09 16.11 -1.09
CA VAL A 149 8.23 14.71 -0.69
C VAL A 149 8.06 13.82 -1.92
N ALA A 150 7.03 14.07 -2.73
CA ALA A 150 6.79 13.34 -3.97
C ALA A 150 8.01 13.41 -4.92
N ARG A 151 8.66 14.57 -5.03
CA ARG A 151 9.88 14.75 -5.85
C ARG A 151 11.02 13.86 -5.40
N LYS A 152 11.25 13.74 -4.09
CA LYS A 152 12.28 12.84 -3.53
C LYS A 152 11.97 11.38 -3.84
N TYR A 153 10.71 10.97 -3.72
CA TYR A 153 10.31 9.59 -4.02
C TYR A 153 10.41 9.27 -5.51
N ILE A 154 10.06 10.20 -6.40
CA ILE A 154 10.26 10.04 -7.85
C ILE A 154 11.74 9.82 -8.19
N ALA A 155 12.65 10.60 -7.61
CA ALA A 155 14.09 10.43 -7.86
C ALA A 155 14.57 9.02 -7.47
N ILE A 156 14.16 8.52 -6.31
CA ILE A 156 14.47 7.14 -5.87
C ILE A 156 13.86 6.11 -6.84
N LEU A 157 12.61 6.31 -7.29
CA LEU A 157 11.93 5.37 -8.18
C LEU A 157 12.55 5.31 -9.59
N GLU A 158 13.07 6.42 -10.10
CA GLU A 158 13.77 6.50 -11.38
C GLU A 158 15.04 5.65 -11.41
N GLU A 159 15.83 5.75 -10.34
CA GLU A 159 17.07 4.97 -10.20
C GLU A 159 16.80 3.46 -10.10
N ASN A 160 15.61 3.09 -9.60
CA ASN A 160 15.23 1.70 -9.32
C ASN A 160 14.36 1.05 -10.41
N GLY A 161 14.32 1.61 -11.62
CA GLY A 161 13.74 0.97 -12.80
C GLY A 161 12.21 0.83 -12.78
N VAL A 162 11.51 1.76 -12.14
CA VAL A 162 10.03 1.80 -12.17
C VAL A 162 9.50 1.95 -13.61
N ASN A 163 8.23 1.59 -13.81
CA ASN A 163 7.56 1.70 -15.11
C ASN A 163 7.62 3.14 -15.67
N ARG A 164 8.17 3.30 -16.87
CA ARG A 164 8.34 4.61 -17.54
C ARG A 164 7.01 5.34 -17.78
N GLN A 165 5.94 4.62 -18.04
CA GLN A 165 4.62 5.21 -18.26
C GLN A 165 4.09 5.82 -16.96
N TRP A 166 4.28 5.14 -15.83
CA TRP A 166 3.92 5.68 -14.52
C TRP A 166 4.69 6.98 -14.22
N LEU A 167 6.00 7.02 -14.49
CA LEU A 167 6.81 8.24 -14.33
C LEU A 167 6.33 9.40 -15.21
N LYS A 168 5.96 9.12 -16.47
CA LYS A 168 5.40 10.14 -17.39
C LYS A 168 4.11 10.75 -16.86
N THR A 169 3.33 10.00 -16.09
CA THR A 169 2.12 10.52 -15.44
C THR A 169 2.47 11.34 -14.19
N MET A 170 3.38 10.86 -13.34
CA MET A 170 3.63 11.49 -12.03
C MET A 170 4.55 12.72 -12.10
N LYS A 171 5.58 12.70 -12.93
CA LYS A 171 6.57 13.80 -13.02
C LYS A 171 5.94 15.16 -13.30
N PRO A 172 5.06 15.30 -14.32
CA PRO A 172 4.44 16.60 -14.60
C PRO A 172 3.66 17.13 -13.40
N MET A 173 2.93 16.27 -12.67
CA MET A 173 2.14 16.67 -11.50
C MET A 173 3.01 17.10 -10.30
N VAL A 174 4.26 16.67 -10.24
CA VAL A 174 5.20 17.08 -9.17
C VAL A 174 6.00 18.32 -9.55
N GLU A 175 6.36 18.47 -10.82
CA GLU A 175 7.08 19.64 -11.35
C GLU A 175 6.15 20.85 -11.51
N HIS A 176 4.91 20.58 -11.93
CA HIS A 176 3.87 21.55 -12.23
C HIS A 176 2.56 21.10 -11.57
N PRO A 177 2.38 21.34 -10.26
CA PRO A 177 1.19 20.92 -9.49
C PRO A 177 -0.17 21.19 -10.15
N GLU A 178 -0.29 22.30 -10.88
CA GLU A 178 -1.49 22.68 -11.63
C GLU A 178 -1.91 21.66 -12.70
N THR A 179 -0.97 20.83 -13.18
CA THR A 179 -1.25 19.77 -14.16
C THR A 179 -2.06 18.61 -13.58
N ILE A 180 -2.19 18.52 -12.24
CA ILE A 180 -3.08 17.55 -11.60
C ILE A 180 -4.52 17.67 -12.11
N LEU A 181 -4.95 18.87 -12.49
CA LEU A 181 -6.28 19.15 -13.05
C LEU A 181 -6.53 18.46 -14.39
N GLN A 182 -5.47 18.09 -15.10
CA GLN A 182 -5.51 17.38 -16.37
C GLN A 182 -5.64 15.86 -16.18
N ASN A 183 -5.45 15.36 -14.95
CA ASN A 183 -5.66 13.97 -14.57
C ASN A 183 -6.97 13.84 -13.77
N PRO A 184 -8.08 13.36 -14.38
CA PRO A 184 -9.38 13.31 -13.70
C PRO A 184 -9.36 12.52 -12.40
N THR A 185 -8.61 11.43 -12.34
CA THR A 185 -8.51 10.57 -11.15
C THR A 185 -7.81 11.29 -10.02
N PHE A 186 -6.62 11.86 -10.26
CA PHE A 186 -5.88 12.57 -9.21
C PHE A 186 -6.58 13.86 -8.78
N LYS A 187 -7.19 14.58 -9.72
CA LYS A 187 -8.04 15.73 -9.41
C LYS A 187 -9.16 15.35 -8.44
N SER A 188 -9.93 14.30 -8.76
CA SER A 188 -11.03 13.85 -7.91
C SER A 188 -10.57 13.44 -6.51
N LEU A 189 -9.43 12.73 -6.40
CA LEU A 189 -8.89 12.30 -5.10
C LEU A 189 -8.39 13.49 -4.27
N GLN A 190 -7.76 14.48 -4.90
CA GLN A 190 -7.32 15.70 -4.23
C GLN A 190 -8.52 16.53 -3.72
N GLU A 191 -9.58 16.68 -4.53
CA GLU A 191 -10.81 17.35 -4.11
C GLU A 191 -11.50 16.63 -2.94
N GLN A 192 -11.49 15.29 -2.91
CA GLN A 192 -12.01 14.50 -1.79
C GLN A 192 -11.19 14.72 -0.51
N TYR A 193 -9.86 14.68 -0.62
CA TYR A 193 -8.96 14.95 0.51
C TYR A 193 -9.18 16.35 1.10
N GLU A 194 -9.35 17.37 0.24
CA GLU A 194 -9.58 18.76 0.66
C GLU A 194 -10.90 18.98 1.40
N LYS A 195 -11.92 18.16 1.15
CA LYS A 195 -13.19 18.18 1.89
C LYS A 195 -13.06 17.60 3.30
N GLY A 196 -11.93 16.98 3.64
CA GLY A 196 -11.66 16.42 4.96
C GLY A 196 -12.33 15.07 5.23
N GLU A 197 -12.96 14.44 4.23
CA GLU A 197 -13.64 13.14 4.36
C GLU A 197 -12.67 12.02 4.82
N ASP A 198 -11.38 12.19 4.53
CA ASP A 198 -10.28 11.28 4.89
C ASP A 198 -9.69 11.54 6.29
N GLN A 199 -9.98 12.69 6.91
CA GLN A 199 -9.40 13.06 8.21
C GLN A 199 -10.06 12.37 9.41
N PHE A 200 -11.23 11.77 9.21
CA PHE A 200 -12.04 11.17 10.28
C PHE A 200 -11.56 9.79 10.76
N PHE A 201 -10.57 9.19 10.08
CA PHE A 201 -10.07 7.84 10.37
C PHE A 201 -8.62 7.80 10.91
N MET A 202 -8.06 8.95 11.31
CA MET A 202 -6.73 9.04 11.96
C MET A 202 -6.76 8.72 13.45
#